data_AF-A0A2D6M8K7-F1
#
_entry.id   AF-A0A2D6M8K7-F1
#
_cell.length_a   1.000
_cell.length_b   1.000
_cell.length_c   1.000
_cell.angle_alpha   90.00
_cell.angle_beta   90.00
_cell.angle_gamma   90.00
#
_symmetry.space_group_name_H-M   'P 1'
#
loop_
_entity.id
_entity.type
_entity.pdbx_description
1 polymer ?
#
loop_
_entity_poly.entity_id
_entity_poly.type
_entity_poly.pdbx_seq_one_letter_code
_entity_poly.pdbx_strand_id
1 'polypeptide(L)' 'MSEIATEEEVTMNLAELAEMAGFAAQVFVRLYNSGQIQGVRRIGKSKFRVKKEMLLSGLAERAERLYSGSNHDE' A
#
# COMPACT_ATOMS: atom_id res chain seq x y z
N MET A 1 11.76 1.45 -32.62
CA MET A 1 10.69 1.43 -31.61
C MET A 1 11.31 0.99 -30.30
N SER A 2 11.24 1.81 -29.25
CA SER A 2 11.24 1.38 -27.85
C SER A 2 10.67 2.55 -27.04
N GLU A 3 9.36 2.50 -26.83
CA GLU A 3 8.68 3.37 -25.89
C GLU A 3 9.07 2.90 -24.49
N ILE A 4 9.76 3.74 -23.72
CA ILE A 4 10.18 3.43 -22.35
C ILE A 4 8.93 3.61 -21.47
N ALA A 5 8.46 2.51 -20.89
CA ALA A 5 7.41 2.53 -19.89
C ALA A 5 7.84 3.45 -18.73
N THR A 6 7.28 4.65 -18.68
CA THR A 6 7.47 5.54 -17.54
C THR A 6 6.55 5.01 -16.44
N GLU A 7 7.06 4.11 -15.59
CA GLU A 7 6.34 3.61 -14.42
C GLU A 7 5.86 4.81 -13.59
N GLU A 8 4.56 5.05 -13.61
CA GLU A 8 3.96 6.20 -12.94
C GLU A 8 3.89 5.96 -11.43
N GLU A 9 4.69 6.70 -10.67
CA GLU A 9 4.62 6.76 -9.22
C GLU A 9 3.76 7.94 -8.78
N VAL A 10 2.81 7.70 -7.86
CA VAL A 10 1.97 8.74 -7.26
C VAL A 10 2.38 8.98 -5.82
N THR A 11 2.38 10.26 -5.43
CA THR A 11 2.63 10.66 -4.05
C THR A 11 1.30 10.82 -3.34
N MET A 12 1.15 10.12 -2.23
CA MET A 12 -0.06 10.11 -1.42
C MET A 12 0.30 10.30 0.05
N ASN A 13 -0.64 10.81 0.83
CA ASN A 13 -0.47 10.90 2.27
C ASN A 13 -0.91 9.58 2.95
N LEU A 14 -0.54 9.44 4.22
CA LEU A 14 -0.85 8.22 4.99
C LEU A 14 -2.35 7.93 5.06
N ALA A 15 -3.18 8.97 5.22
CA ALA A 15 -4.62 8.81 5.36
C ALA A 15 -5.24 8.32 4.05
N GLU A 16 -4.84 8.89 2.92
CA GLU A 16 -5.28 8.47 1.58
C GLU A 16 -4.91 7.00 1.29
N LEU A 17 -3.68 6.60 1.62
CA LEU A 17 -3.26 5.20 1.44
C LEU A 17 -3.99 4.23 2.35
N ALA A 18 -4.23 4.63 3.59
CA ALA A 18 -4.97 3.82 4.54
C ALA A 18 -6.44 3.65 4.11
N GLU A 19 -7.07 4.74 3.64
CA GLU A 19 -8.43 4.74 3.10
C GLU A 19 -8.52 3.87 1.84
N MET A 20 -7.61 4.02 0.88
CA MET A 20 -7.57 3.17 -0.32
C MET A 20 -7.29 1.69 -0.02
N ALA A 21 -6.49 1.42 1.02
CA ALA A 21 -6.24 0.06 1.48
C ALA A 21 -7.43 -0.51 2.27
N GLY A 22 -8.34 0.33 2.77
CA GLY A 22 -9.45 -0.11 3.62
C GLY A 22 -9.04 -0.40 5.08
N PHE A 23 -7.93 0.15 5.57
CA PHE A 23 -7.50 -0.01 6.96
C PHE A 23 -7.39 1.31 7.69
N ALA A 24 -7.37 1.23 9.03
CA ALA A 24 -6.90 2.35 9.84
C ALA A 24 -5.43 2.66 9.53
N ALA A 25 -5.05 3.94 9.55
CA ALA A 25 -3.68 4.39 9.29
C ALA A 25 -2.63 3.69 10.15
N GLN A 26 -2.95 3.34 11.40
CA GLN A 26 -2.06 2.60 12.29
C GLN A 26 -1.76 1.18 11.79
N VAL A 27 -2.78 0.50 11.23
CA VAL A 27 -2.63 -0.85 10.65
C VAL A 27 -1.78 -0.77 9.39
N PHE A 28 -2.03 0.22 8.52
CA PHE A 28 -1.19 0.46 7.34
C PHE A 28 0.29 0.65 7.72
N VAL A 29 0.57 1.47 8.74
CA VAL A 29 1.95 1.68 9.23
C VAL A 29 2.56 0.39 9.77
N ARG A 30 1.79 -0.44 10.49
CA ARG A 30 2.25 -1.74 10.97
C ARG A 30 2.61 -2.67 9.81
N LEU A 31 1.76 -2.79 8.80
CA LEU A 31 1.97 -3.61 7.61
C LEU A 31 3.13 -3.10 6.73
N TYR A 32 3.30 -1.78 6.66
CA TYR A 32 4.45 -1.16 6.01
C TYR A 32 5.76 -1.48 6.74
N ASN A 33 5.78 -1.32 8.06
CA ASN A 33 6.97 -1.58 8.88
C ASN A 33 7.34 -3.07 8.96
N SER A 34 6.36 -3.96 8.85
CA SER A 34 6.60 -5.42 8.75
C SER A 34 7.10 -5.86 7.37
N GLY A 35 7.19 -4.94 6.40
CA GLY A 35 7.61 -5.25 5.03
C GLY A 35 6.55 -5.99 4.21
N GLN A 36 5.32 -6.08 4.73
CA GLN A 36 4.20 -6.77 4.06
C GLN A 36 3.62 -5.93 2.92
N ILE A 37 3.82 -4.61 2.93
CA ILE A 37 3.43 -3.72 1.83
C ILE A 37 4.66 -3.39 0.98
N GLN A 38 4.73 -3.98 -0.22
CA GLN A 38 5.76 -3.69 -1.21
C GLN A 38 5.32 -2.60 -2.19
N GLY A 39 6.29 -1.94 -2.85
CA GLY A 39 6.00 -0.88 -3.83
C GLY A 39 5.49 0.43 -3.23
N VAL A 40 5.55 0.57 -1.90
CA VAL A 40 5.30 1.82 -1.17
C VAL A 40 6.61 2.27 -0.53
N ARG A 41 6.98 3.54 -0.73
CA ARG A 41 8.18 4.15 -0.15
C ARG A 41 7.82 5.40 0.61
N ARG A 42 8.20 5.50 1.88
CA ARG A 42 8.06 6.75 2.64
C ARG A 42 9.03 7.80 2.12
N ILE A 43 8.53 8.99 1.77
CA ILE A 43 9.33 10.12 1.25
C ILE A 43 9.29 11.35 2.17
N GLY A 44 8.59 11.27 3.30
CA GLY A 44 8.51 12.33 4.30
C GLY A 44 7.84 11.87 5.58
N LYS A 45 7.59 12.79 6.52
CA LYS A 45 6.94 12.44 7.81
C LYS A 45 5.58 11.77 7.62
N SER A 46 4.78 12.21 6.64
CA SER A 46 3.44 11.66 6.37
C SER A 46 3.16 11.47 4.88
N LYS A 47 4.20 11.42 4.04
CA LYS A 47 4.09 11.29 2.58
C LYS A 47 4.74 10.00 2.12
N PHE A 48 4.07 9.34 1.19
CA PHE A 48 4.45 8.06 0.64
C PHE A 48 4.37 8.13 -0.88
N ARG A 49 5.31 7.49 -1.54
CA ARG A 49 5.32 7.29 -2.98
C ARG A 49 4.95 5.84 -3.27
N VAL A 50 3.98 5.65 -4.13
CA VAL A 50 3.42 4.33 -4.45
C VAL A 50 3.38 4.17 -5.96
N LYS A 51 3.79 3.00 -6.46
CA LYS A 51 3.64 2.68 -7.87
C LYS A 51 2.15 2.56 -8.21
N LYS A 52 1.68 3.21 -9.30
CA LYS A 52 0.25 3.14 -9.70
C LYS A 52 -0.25 1.71 -9.88
N GLU A 53 0.59 0.78 -10.34
CA GLU A 53 0.24 -0.64 -10.46
C GLU A 53 -0.19 -1.27 -9.12
N MET A 54 0.38 -0.84 -8.00
CA MET A 54 0.08 -1.36 -6.66
C MET A 54 -1.24 -0.81 -6.12
N LEU A 55 -1.64 0.37 -6.57
CA LEU A 55 -2.96 0.93 -6.26
C LEU A 55 -4.06 0.19 -7.00
N LEU A 56 -3.80 -0.19 -8.27
CA LEU A 56 -4.76 -0.88 -9.14
C LEU A 56 -4.87 -2.38 -8.84
N SER A 57 -3.80 -3.02 -8.37
CA SER A 57 -3.74 -4.47 -8.10
C SER A 57 -4.18 -4.88 -6.68
N GLY A 58 -4.84 -3.98 -5.96
CA GLY A 58 -5.42 -4.31 -4.66
C GLY A 58 -4.42 -4.21 -3.51
N LEU A 59 -4.03 -2.97 -3.20
CA LEU A 59 -3.49 -2.64 -1.88
C LEU A 59 -4.45 -3.14 -0.77
N ALA A 60 -5.76 -3.03 -1.02
CA ALA A 60 -6.82 -3.58 -0.18
C ALA A 60 -6.85 -5.12 -0.21
N GLU A 61 -6.86 -5.75 -1.39
CA GLU A 61 -6.98 -7.20 -1.53
C GLU A 61 -5.78 -7.97 -0.94
N ARG A 62 -4.55 -7.44 -1.11
CA ARG A 62 -3.34 -8.01 -0.49
C ARG A 62 -3.35 -7.87 1.02
N ALA A 63 -3.74 -6.73 1.53
CA ALA A 63 -3.75 -6.51 2.96
C ALA A 63 -4.95 -7.19 3.64
N GLU A 64 -6.08 -7.36 2.96
CA GLU A 64 -7.19 -8.22 3.40
C GLU A 64 -6.72 -9.67 3.49
N ARG A 65 -5.98 -10.19 2.51
CA ARG A 65 -5.39 -11.55 2.57
C ARG A 65 -4.35 -11.70 3.70
N LEU A 66 -3.53 -10.67 3.94
CA LEU A 66 -2.55 -10.67 5.03
C LEU A 66 -3.21 -10.58 6.41
N TYR A 67 -4.37 -9.92 6.51
CA TYR A 67 -5.11 -9.75 7.76
C TYR A 67 -6.07 -10.92 8.04
N SER A 68 -6.71 -11.49 7.02
CA SER A 68 -7.58 -12.68 7.13
C SER A 68 -6.81 -14.01 7.20
N GLY A 69 -5.53 -14.03 6.83
CA GLY A 69 -4.67 -15.21 6.89
C GLY A 69 -4.07 -15.52 8.28
N SER A 70 -4.42 -14.76 9.33
CA SER A 70 -3.92 -14.99 10.69
C SER A 70 -4.98 -14.63 11.75
N ASN A 71 -5.75 -15.65 12.16
CA ASN A 71 -6.82 -15.70 13.19
C ASN A 71 -8.14 -15.01 12.81
N HIS A 72 -9.33 -15.59 13.05
CA HIS A 72 -9.73 -16.67 13.94
C HIS A 72 -11.08 -17.24 13.47
N ASP A 73 -11.34 -18.50 13.78
CA ASP A 73 -12.70 -19.03 14.00
C ASP A 73 -13.42 -18.06 14.98
N GLU A 74 -14.41 -17.33 14.48
CA GLU A 74 -15.57 -16.74 15.19
C GLU A 74 -16.68 -16.38 14.17
#